data_AF-E1ZZR4-F1
#
_entry.id   AF-E1ZZR4-F1
#
_cell.length_a   1.000
_cell.length_b   1.000
_cell.length_c   1.000
_cell.angle_alpha   90.00
_cell.angle_beta   90.00
_cell.angle_gamma   90.00
#
_symmetry.space_group_name_H-M   'P 1'
#
loop_
_entity.id
_entity.type
_entity.pdbx_description
1 polymer ?
#
loop_
_entity_poly.entity_id
_entity_poly.type
_entity_poly.pdbx_seq_one_letter_code
_entity_poly.pdbx_strand_id
1 'polypeptide(L)'
;SNDGNTSRRFFADPKLSSEITGVDEVLIEHFGNILSALNYNETISYIKFGEYAHETAKMFVKLYPWYDMPPSVHKVLIHGPDF
;
A
#
# COMPACT_ATOMS: atom_id res chain seq x y z
N SER A 1 -9.48 9.58 15.83
CA SER A 1 -8.66 8.37 16.03
C SER A 1 -9.06 7.39 14.96
N ASN A 2 -8.12 6.94 14.11
CA ASN A 2 -8.38 5.95 13.06
C ASN A 2 -7.76 4.64 13.53
N ASP A 3 -8.59 3.66 13.86
CA ASP A 3 -8.13 2.37 14.36
C ASP A 3 -8.02 1.33 13.23
N GLY A 4 -7.71 0.09 13.59
CA GLY A 4 -7.63 -1.00 12.62
C GLY A 4 -8.96 -1.25 11.88
N ASN A 5 -10.12 -0.99 12.50
CA ASN A 5 -11.41 -1.15 11.83
C ASN A 5 -11.65 -0.05 10.80
N THR A 6 -11.29 1.19 11.12
CA THR A 6 -11.30 2.29 10.14
C THR A 6 -10.42 1.95 8.94
N SER A 7 -9.19 1.47 9.19
CA SER A 7 -8.25 1.10 8.12
C SER A 7 -8.80 -0.02 7.23
N ARG A 8 -9.37 -1.09 7.81
CA ARG A 8 -9.94 -2.20 7.03
C ARG A 8 -11.09 -1.74 6.13
N ARG A 9 -11.92 -0.80 6.62
CA ARG A 9 -13.02 -0.24 5.81
C ARG A 9 -12.51 0.62 4.67
N PHE A 10 -11.45 1.40 4.89
CA PHE A 10 -10.83 2.22 3.85
C PHE A 10 -10.33 1.38 2.65
N PHE A 11 -9.66 0.26 2.93
CA PHE A 11 -9.11 -0.61 1.87
C PHE A 11 -10.10 -1.66 1.33
N ALA A 12 -11.32 -1.76 1.89
CA ALA A 12 -12.29 -2.76 1.45
C ALA A 12 -12.97 -2.43 0.10
N ASP A 13 -13.01 -1.15 -0.26
CA ASP A 13 -13.54 -0.67 -1.54
C ASP A 13 -12.63 0.46 -2.07
N PRO A 14 -11.55 0.12 -2.79
CA PRO A 14 -10.61 1.10 -3.33
C PRO A 14 -11.28 2.13 -4.23
N LYS A 15 -12.31 1.72 -4.99
CA LYS A 15 -13.06 2.61 -5.86
C LYS A 15 -13.81 3.67 -5.06
N LEU A 16 -14.59 3.26 -4.06
CA LEU A 16 -15.31 4.21 -3.20
C LEU A 16 -14.35 5.14 -2.46
N SER A 17 -13.25 4.61 -1.94
CA SER A 17 -12.22 5.41 -1.26
C SER A 17 -11.55 6.41 -2.22
N SER A 18 -11.28 6.01 -3.45
CA SER A 18 -10.76 6.88 -4.52
C SER A 18 -11.75 8.00 -4.84
N GLU A 19 -13.02 7.67 -5.09
CA GLU A 19 -14.08 8.63 -5.39
C GLU A 19 -14.24 9.68 -4.28
N ILE A 20 -14.12 9.28 -3.01
CA ILE A 20 -14.27 10.17 -1.85
C ILE A 20 -13.02 11.03 -1.61
N THR A 21 -11.82 10.45 -1.73
CA THR A 21 -10.57 11.12 -1.32
C THR A 21 -9.83 11.81 -2.46
N GLY A 22 -10.13 11.44 -3.71
CA GLY A 22 -9.36 11.84 -4.90
C GLY A 22 -7.99 11.16 -5.01
N VAL A 23 -7.70 10.16 -4.17
CA VAL A 23 -6.49 9.33 -4.30
C VAL A 23 -6.72 8.27 -5.36
N ASP A 24 -5.69 7.96 -6.16
CA ASP A 24 -5.75 7.00 -7.24
C ASP A 24 -6.20 5.61 -6.75
N GLU A 25 -7.18 5.04 -7.44
CA GLU A 25 -7.82 3.77 -7.09
C GLU A 25 -6.81 2.62 -7.08
N VAL A 26 -5.95 2.55 -8.10
CA VAL A 26 -4.96 1.49 -8.25
C VAL A 26 -3.92 1.57 -7.14
N LEU A 27 -3.49 2.79 -6.78
CA LEU A 27 -2.59 2.99 -5.66
C LEU A 27 -3.22 2.54 -4.32
N ILE A 28 -4.50 2.84 -4.08
CA ILE A 28 -5.22 2.37 -2.88
C ILE A 28 -5.30 0.84 -2.86
N GLU A 29 -5.63 0.22 -4.00
CA GLU A 29 -5.69 -1.24 -4.14
C GLU A 29 -4.33 -1.88 -3.83
N HIS A 30 -3.25 -1.33 -4.39
CA HIS A 30 -1.89 -1.81 -4.15
C HIS A 30 -1.51 -1.78 -2.67
N PHE A 31 -1.82 -0.68 -1.97
CA PHE A 31 -1.61 -0.61 -0.53
C PHE A 31 -2.45 -1.65 0.24
N GLY A 32 -3.71 -1.86 -0.15
CA GLY A 32 -4.56 -2.90 0.43
C GLY A 32 -3.98 -4.32 0.25
N ASN A 33 -3.48 -4.63 -0.94
CA ASN A 33 -2.85 -5.92 -1.24
C ASN A 33 -1.56 -6.13 -0.45
N ILE A 34 -0.70 -5.10 -0.34
CA ILE A 34 0.53 -5.15 0.45
C ILE A 34 0.22 -5.38 1.93
N LEU A 35 -0.75 -4.65 2.49
CA LEU A 35 -1.17 -4.85 3.88
C LEU A 35 -1.77 -6.24 4.10
N SER A 36 -2.52 -6.76 3.14
CA SER A 36 -3.07 -8.12 3.20
C SER A 36 -1.97 -9.18 3.18
N ALA A 37 -0.96 -9.02 2.32
CA ALA A 37 0.21 -9.88 2.26
C ALA A 37 0.99 -9.90 3.59
N LEU A 38 1.21 -8.73 4.21
CA LEU A 38 1.89 -8.64 5.50
C LEU A 38 1.13 -9.30 6.66
N ASN A 39 -0.20 -9.43 6.54
CA ASN A 39 -1.05 -10.08 7.55
C ASN A 39 -1.39 -11.54 7.19
N TYR A 40 -0.77 -12.09 6.14
CA TYR A 40 -1.01 -13.45 5.72
C TYR A 40 -0.21 -14.42 6.60
N ASN A 41 -0.85 -15.50 7.05
CA ASN A 41 -0.24 -16.46 7.98
C ASN A 41 0.57 -17.56 7.28
N GLU A 42 0.68 -17.52 5.95
CA GLU A 42 1.42 -18.50 5.16
C GLU A 42 2.55 -17.84 4.37
N THR A 43 3.44 -18.65 3.81
CA THR A 43 4.61 -18.19 3.08
C THR A 43 4.22 -17.44 1.80
N ILE A 44 4.72 -16.21 1.67
CA ILE A 44 4.65 -15.41 0.45
C ILE A 44 6.03 -15.38 -0.20
N SER A 45 6.07 -15.34 -1.54
CA SER A 45 7.32 -15.13 -2.26
C SER A 45 7.84 -13.72 -2.01
N TYR A 46 8.93 -13.60 -1.26
CA TYR A 46 9.58 -12.31 -0.97
C TYR A 46 9.99 -11.56 -2.25
N ILE A 47 10.40 -12.29 -3.30
CA ILE A 47 10.76 -11.72 -4.61
C ILE A 47 9.54 -11.01 -5.22
N LYS A 48 8.40 -11.73 -5.33
CA LYS A 48 7.18 -11.15 -5.91
C LYS A 48 6.62 -10.01 -5.05
N PHE A 49 6.70 -10.15 -3.73
CA PHE A 49 6.32 -9.07 -2.82
C PHE A 49 7.19 -7.82 -3.05
N GLY A 50 8.51 -7.98 -3.18
CA GLY A 50 9.43 -6.87 -3.44
C GLY A 50 9.24 -6.20 -4.79
N GLU A 51 9.01 -6.97 -5.85
CA GLU A 51 8.65 -6.43 -7.16
C GLU A 51 7.37 -5.59 -7.08
N TYR A 52 6.33 -6.13 -6.44
CA TYR A 52 5.05 -5.43 -6.28
C TYR A 52 5.16 -4.17 -5.42
N ALA A 53 5.90 -4.25 -4.31
CA ALA A 53 6.15 -3.12 -3.41
C ALA A 53 6.95 -2.01 -4.10
N HIS A 54 7.97 -2.38 -4.89
CA HIS A 54 8.80 -1.43 -5.62
C HIS A 54 8.04 -0.74 -6.77
N GLU A 55 7.22 -1.48 -7.52
CA GLU A 55 6.34 -0.87 -8.54
C GLU A 55 5.32 0.08 -7.90
N THR A 56 4.79 -0.27 -6.72
CA THR A 56 3.90 0.62 -5.95
C THR A 56 4.62 1.90 -5.51
N ALA A 57 5.90 1.82 -5.11
CA ALA A 57 6.70 2.99 -4.77
C ALA A 57 6.91 3.92 -5.97
N LYS A 58 7.20 3.37 -7.15
CA LYS A 58 7.31 4.15 -8.40
C LYS A 58 5.99 4.85 -8.74
N MET A 59 4.88 4.15 -8.60
CA MET A 59 3.54 4.69 -8.83
C MET A 59 3.24 5.85 -7.88
N PHE A 60 3.52 5.69 -6.58
CA PHE A 60 3.35 6.73 -5.57
C PHE A 60 4.08 8.01 -5.95
N VAL A 61 5.39 7.92 -6.26
CA VAL A 61 6.21 9.10 -6.60
C VAL A 61 5.76 9.75 -7.91
N LYS A 62 5.32 8.95 -8.89
CA LYS A 62 4.82 9.45 -10.17
C LYS A 62 3.50 10.21 -10.02
N LEU A 63 2.57 9.70 -9.21
CA LEU A 63 1.24 10.29 -9.01
C LEU A 63 1.27 11.48 -8.06
N TYR A 64 2.09 11.41 -7.01
CA TYR A 64 2.13 12.40 -5.93
C TYR A 64 3.55 12.92 -5.67
N PRO A 65 4.22 13.50 -6.68
CA PRO A 65 5.62 13.94 -6.55
C PRO A 65 5.83 15.07 -5.53
N TRP A 66 4.75 15.72 -5.09
CA TRP A 66 4.76 16.81 -4.12
C TRP A 66 4.67 16.33 -2.66
N TYR A 67 4.38 15.03 -2.44
CA TYR A 67 4.21 14.47 -1.10
C TYR A 67 5.31 13.46 -0.82
N ASP A 68 6.16 13.76 0.16
CA ASP A 68 7.21 12.85 0.57
C ASP A 68 6.61 11.55 1.12
N MET A 69 7.18 10.42 0.69
CA MET A 69 6.75 9.11 1.13
C MET A 69 6.91 9.00 2.66
N PRO A 70 5.83 8.77 3.44
CA PRO A 70 5.94 8.68 4.88
C PRO A 70 6.91 7.57 5.32
N PRO A 71 7.64 7.72 6.45
CA PRO A 71 8.65 6.74 6.86
C PRO A 71 8.13 5.31 7.01
N SER A 72 6.90 5.12 7.49
CA SER A 72 6.27 3.79 7.58
C SER A 72 5.99 3.19 6.21
N VAL A 73 5.54 3.99 5.25
CA VAL A 73 5.32 3.59 3.87
C VAL A 73 6.65 3.25 3.20
N HIS A 74 7.68 4.08 3.38
CA HIS A 74 9.02 3.83 2.86
C HIS A 74 9.59 2.51 3.40
N LYS A 75 9.46 2.27 4.71
CA LYS A 75 9.89 1.02 5.33
C LYS A 75 9.20 -0.20 4.71
N VAL A 76 7.89 -0.14 4.45
CA VAL A 76 7.15 -1.24 3.83
C VAL A 76 7.52 -1.42 2.36
N LEU A 77 7.56 -0.35 1.58
CA LEU A 77 7.73 -0.44 0.13
C LEU A 77 9.17 -0.69 -0.33
N ILE A 78 10.15 -0.17 0.41
CA ILE A 78 11.57 -0.27 0.05
C ILE A 78 12.28 -1.36 0.84
N HIS A 79 12.00 -1.47 2.14
CA HIS A 79 12.68 -2.44 3.02
C HIS A 79 11.82 -3.67 3.36
N GLY A 80 10.54 -3.69 3.00
CA GLY A 80 9.66 -4.82 3.31
C GLY A 80 10.17 -6.19 2.86
N PRO A 81 10.81 -6.34 1.69
CA PRO A 81 11.37 -7.62 1.24
C PRO A 81 12.62 -8.09 2.00
N ASP A 82 13.24 -7.22 2.80
CA ASP A 82 14.45 -7.51 3.57
C ASP A 82 14.15 -8.15 4.94
N PHE A 83 12.87 -8.20 5.33
CA PHE A 83 12.37 -8.75 6.60
C PHE A 83 11.56 -10.04 6.39
#